data_AF-A0A0G0CL90-F1
#
_entry.id   AF-A0A0G0CL90-F1
#
_cell.length_a   1.000
_cell.length_b   1.000
_cell.length_c   1.000
_cell.angle_alpha   90.00
_cell.angle_beta   90.00
_cell.angle_gamma   90.00
#
_symmetry.space_group_name_H-M   'P 1'
#
loop_
_entity.id
_entity.type
_entity.pdbx_description
1 polymer ?
#
loop_
_entity_poly.entity_id
_entity_poly.type
_entity_poly.pdbx_seq_one_letter_code
_entity_poly.pdbx_strand_id
1 'polypeptide(L)'
;MANLDFKTSAQRWQRYGEEYLLEGRNYYFQIINLSIQISIFLLGFNVIWFQINTEEIQDPLKIFITFNLIFLILSLGLGVWSVLRIHLFMNKSGEYYQGRSEKMNEYILDTGKTTDDKYPEYILEDNRVKLEARFWQHYLQMGFLFLGIIDSLIITLWFLWY
;
A
#
# COMPACT_ATOMS: atom_id res chain seq x y z
N MET A 1 -12.66 -0.99 38.84
CA MET A 1 -11.92 -0.85 37.57
C MET A 1 -11.46 -2.23 37.16
N ALA A 2 -11.49 -2.58 35.88
CA ALA A 2 -10.98 -3.87 35.41
C ALA A 2 -9.49 -3.73 35.15
N ASN A 3 -8.66 -4.49 35.86
CA ASN A 3 -7.20 -4.47 35.69
C ASN A 3 -6.83 -5.05 34.31
N LEU A 4 -5.70 -4.61 33.75
CA LEU A 4 -5.16 -5.16 32.51
C LEU A 4 -4.64 -6.58 32.76
N ASP A 5 -5.09 -7.53 31.94
CA ASP A 5 -4.54 -8.89 31.90
C ASP A 5 -3.37 -8.94 30.92
N PHE A 6 -2.18 -9.20 31.47
CA PHE A 6 -0.94 -9.24 30.71
C PHE A 6 -0.86 -10.42 29.75
N LYS A 7 -1.38 -11.58 30.14
CA LYS A 7 -1.38 -12.77 29.28
C LYS A 7 -2.30 -12.57 28.08
N THR A 8 -3.50 -12.04 28.33
CA THR A 8 -4.43 -11.69 27.26
C THR A 8 -3.85 -10.62 26.34
N SER A 9 -3.12 -9.65 26.88
CA SER A 9 -2.48 -8.59 26.10
C SER A 9 -1.34 -9.10 25.22
N ALA A 10 -0.47 -9.97 25.75
CA ALA A 10 0.60 -10.61 24.99
C ALA A 10 0.04 -11.44 23.83
N GLN A 11 -1.00 -12.24 24.07
CA GLN A 11 -1.69 -13.01 23.02
C GLN A 11 -2.27 -12.12 21.92
N ARG A 12 -2.88 -10.98 22.29
CA ARG A 12 -3.40 -10.01 21.32
C ARG A 12 -2.29 -9.41 20.48
N TRP A 13 -1.15 -9.04 21.08
CA TRP A 13 -0.02 -8.51 20.32
C TRP A 13 0.62 -9.56 19.42
N GLN A 14 0.77 -10.80 19.88
CA GLN A 14 1.24 -11.88 19.01
C GLN A 14 0.31 -12.06 17.80
N ARG A 15 -1.00 -12.11 18.04
CA ARG A 15 -2.00 -12.22 16.98
C ARG A 15 -1.94 -11.04 16.02
N TYR A 16 -1.79 -9.81 16.51
CA TYR A 16 -1.58 -8.65 15.63
C TYR A 16 -0.30 -8.79 14.82
N GLY A 17 0.80 -9.28 15.41
CA GLY A 17 2.04 -9.56 14.70
C GLY A 17 1.80 -10.50 13.50
N GLU A 18 1.09 -11.60 13.74
CA GLU A 18 0.73 -12.60 12.72
C GLU A 18 -0.22 -12.02 11.65
N GLU A 19 -1.28 -11.31 12.07
CA GLU A 19 -2.27 -10.69 11.18
C GLU A 19 -1.66 -9.59 10.30
N TYR A 20 -0.76 -8.76 10.83
CA TYR A 20 -0.05 -7.74 10.02
C TYR A 20 0.90 -8.38 9.00
N LEU A 21 1.55 -9.48 9.36
CA LEU A 21 2.43 -10.21 8.44
C LEU A 21 1.67 -10.91 7.30
N LEU A 22 0.44 -11.37 7.56
CA LEU A 22 -0.33 -12.22 6.64
C LEU A 22 -1.52 -11.51 5.98
N GLU A 23 -2.43 -10.92 6.74
CA GLU A 23 -3.73 -10.43 6.25
C GLU A 23 -3.69 -8.98 5.77
N GLY A 24 -3.10 -8.09 6.58
CA GLY A 24 -2.96 -6.67 6.21
C GLY A 24 -2.16 -6.52 4.92
N ARG A 25 -1.13 -7.35 4.76
CA ARG A 25 -0.32 -7.45 3.56
C ARG A 25 -1.17 -7.75 2.31
N ASN A 26 -2.09 -8.71 2.39
CA ASN A 26 -2.88 -9.15 1.24
C ASN A 26 -3.88 -8.10 0.77
N TYR A 27 -4.59 -7.43 1.68
CA TYR A 27 -5.60 -6.43 1.30
C TYR A 27 -4.99 -5.23 0.58
N TYR A 28 -3.93 -4.63 1.14
CA TYR A 28 -3.27 -3.49 0.53
C TYR A 28 -2.59 -3.85 -0.80
N PHE A 29 -2.03 -5.06 -0.91
CA PHE A 29 -1.45 -5.52 -2.17
C PHE A 29 -2.48 -5.80 -3.24
N GLN A 30 -3.68 -6.28 -2.92
CA GLN A 30 -4.72 -6.47 -3.92
C GLN A 30 -5.07 -5.15 -4.63
N ILE A 31 -5.27 -4.07 -3.87
CA ILE A 31 -5.61 -2.75 -4.43
C ILE A 31 -4.48 -2.20 -5.30
N ILE A 32 -3.23 -2.24 -4.79
CA ILE A 32 -2.08 -1.72 -5.53
C ILE A 32 -1.80 -2.57 -6.78
N ASN A 33 -1.87 -3.90 -6.67
CA ASN A 33 -1.67 -4.80 -7.81
C ASN A 33 -2.74 -4.62 -8.86
N LEU A 34 -4.00 -4.47 -8.46
CA LEU A 34 -5.08 -4.17 -9.41
C LEU A 34 -4.80 -2.85 -10.15
N SER A 35 -4.37 -1.82 -9.43
CA SER A 35 -4.04 -0.52 -10.02
C SER A 35 -2.85 -0.60 -10.99
N ILE A 36 -1.83 -1.40 -10.66
CA ILE A 36 -0.70 -1.71 -11.54
C ILE A 36 -1.19 -2.46 -12.79
N GLN A 37 -2.02 -3.49 -12.62
CA GLN A 37 -2.57 -4.28 -13.72
C GLN A 37 -3.39 -3.43 -14.69
N ILE A 38 -4.25 -2.54 -14.18
CA ILE A 38 -5.01 -1.59 -15.01
C ILE A 38 -4.04 -0.67 -15.75
N SER A 39 -3.01 -0.14 -15.09
CA SER A 39 -2.03 0.74 -15.73
C SER A 39 -1.26 0.02 -16.86
N ILE A 40 -0.85 -1.24 -16.64
CA ILE A 40 -0.20 -2.08 -17.67
C ILE A 40 -1.17 -2.35 -18.82
N PHE A 41 -2.42 -2.70 -18.51
CA PHE A 41 -3.45 -2.94 -19.52
C PHE A 41 -3.66 -1.70 -20.40
N LEU A 42 -3.81 -0.52 -19.81
CA LEU A 42 -4.00 0.73 -20.55
C LEU A 42 -2.77 1.09 -21.40
N LEU A 43 -1.55 0.88 -20.88
CA LEU A 43 -0.34 1.04 -21.69
C LEU A 43 -0.31 0.07 -22.87
N GLY A 44 -0.62 -1.21 -22.64
CA GLY A 44 -0.68 -2.23 -23.69
C GLY A 44 -1.74 -1.91 -24.73
N PHE A 45 -2.92 -1.47 -24.29
CA PHE A 45 -4.00 -1.00 -25.17
C PHE A 45 -3.53 0.16 -26.04
N ASN A 46 -2.90 1.19 -25.47
CA ASN A 46 -2.35 2.31 -26.22
C ASN A 46 -1.32 1.86 -27.26
N VAL A 47 -0.39 0.96 -26.90
CA VAL A 47 0.63 0.45 -27.82
C VAL A 47 0.01 -0.32 -28.99
N ILE A 48 -0.90 -1.25 -28.72
CA ILE A 48 -1.61 -2.01 -29.75
C ILE A 48 -2.40 -1.05 -30.64
N TRP A 49 -3.04 -0.05 -30.05
CA TRP A 49 -3.81 0.95 -30.77
C TRP A 49 -2.93 1.74 -31.76
N PHE A 50 -1.74 2.18 -31.35
CA PHE A 50 -0.79 2.84 -32.25
C PHE A 50 -0.32 1.98 -33.40
N GLN A 51 -0.25 0.66 -33.20
CA GLN A 51 0.15 -0.26 -34.27
C GLN A 51 -0.96 -0.47 -35.30
N ILE A 52 -2.22 -0.35 -34.90
CA ILE A 52 -3.38 -0.57 -35.78
C ILE A 52 -3.75 0.70 -36.53
N ASN A 53 -3.60 1.86 -35.90
CA ASN A 53 -3.99 3.14 -36.49
C ASN A 53 -2.96 3.58 -37.55
N THR A 54 -3.35 3.52 -38.83
CA THR A 54 -2.48 3.89 -39.96
C THR A 54 -2.62 5.35 -40.39
N GLU A 55 -3.53 6.10 -39.76
CA GLU A 55 -3.77 7.50 -40.08
C GLU A 55 -2.78 8.44 -39.36
N GLU A 56 -2.53 9.59 -39.98
CA GLU A 56 -1.63 10.59 -39.43
C GLU A 56 -2.27 11.24 -38.19
N ILE A 57 -1.67 11.02 -37.02
CA ILE A 57 -2.19 11.54 -35.75
C ILE A 57 -2.10 13.07 -35.76
N GLN A 58 -3.22 13.75 -35.49
CA GLN A 58 -3.27 15.21 -35.38
C GLN A 58 -2.47 15.72 -34.17
N ASP A 59 -1.87 16.91 -34.28
CA ASP A 59 -0.99 17.46 -33.24
C ASP A 59 -1.64 17.61 -31.84
N PRO A 60 -2.91 18.05 -31.69
CA PRO A 60 -3.58 18.06 -30.38
C PRO A 60 -3.68 16.66 -29.77
N LEU A 61 -3.92 15.64 -30.59
CA LEU A 61 -4.07 14.26 -30.14
C LEU A 61 -2.74 13.68 -29.67
N LYS A 62 -1.62 14.04 -30.33
CA LYS A 62 -0.26 13.69 -29.87
C LYS A 62 0.01 14.20 -28.46
N ILE A 63 -0.48 15.40 -28.12
CA ILE A 63 -0.32 15.98 -26.78
C ILE A 63 -1.07 15.14 -25.73
N PHE A 64 -2.35 14.82 -25.97
CA PHE A 64 -3.14 13.97 -25.06
C PHE A 64 -2.51 12.59 -24.88
N ILE A 65 -2.06 11.98 -25.96
CA ILE A 65 -1.34 10.70 -25.95
C ILE A 65 -0.09 10.78 -25.06
N THR A 66 0.70 11.84 -25.24
CA THR A 66 1.95 12.01 -24.48
C THR A 66 1.66 12.14 -22.99
N PHE A 67 0.67 12.97 -22.61
CA PHE A 67 0.26 13.10 -21.21
C PHE A 67 -0.30 11.80 -20.64
N ASN A 68 -1.12 11.09 -21.40
CA ASN A 68 -1.66 9.79 -21.02
C ASN A 68 -0.54 8.79 -20.67
N LEU A 69 0.45 8.66 -21.55
CA LEU A 69 1.60 7.79 -21.32
C LEU A 69 2.40 8.20 -20.07
N ILE A 70 2.63 9.51 -19.89
CA ILE A 70 3.31 10.04 -18.70
C ILE A 70 2.54 9.68 -17.43
N PHE A 71 1.23 9.90 -17.39
CA PHE A 71 0.41 9.59 -16.23
C PHE A 71 0.40 8.09 -15.91
N LEU A 72 0.28 7.22 -16.92
CA LEU A 72 0.31 5.78 -16.72
C LEU A 72 1.68 5.27 -16.24
N ILE A 73 2.78 5.82 -16.76
CA ILE A 73 4.15 5.50 -16.31
C ILE A 73 4.36 5.96 -14.86
N LEU A 74 3.93 7.18 -14.51
CA LEU A 74 4.03 7.70 -13.15
C LEU A 74 3.17 6.88 -12.17
N SER A 75 1.96 6.51 -12.57
CA SER A 75 1.09 5.59 -11.83
C SER A 75 1.82 4.26 -11.56
N LEU A 76 2.44 3.66 -12.57
CA LEU A 76 3.18 2.41 -12.41
C LEU A 76 4.37 2.54 -11.45
N GLY A 77 5.19 3.57 -11.64
CA GLY A 77 6.35 3.83 -10.78
C GLY A 77 5.94 4.01 -9.31
N LEU A 78 4.88 4.78 -9.06
CA LEU A 78 4.35 4.99 -7.71
C LEU A 78 3.66 3.74 -7.15
N GLY A 79 3.02 2.93 -8.00
CA GLY A 79 2.45 1.64 -7.60
C GLY A 79 3.51 0.68 -7.09
N VAL A 80 4.57 0.45 -7.88
CA VAL A 80 5.70 -0.41 -7.49
C VAL A 80 6.35 0.12 -6.20
N TRP A 81 6.57 1.43 -6.11
CA TRP A 81 7.13 2.04 -4.90
C TRP A 81 6.21 1.83 -3.69
N SER A 82 4.90 1.96 -3.85
CA SER A 82 3.92 1.72 -2.79
C SER A 82 3.94 0.28 -2.29
N VAL A 83 4.09 -0.71 -3.19
CA VAL A 83 4.27 -2.12 -2.80
C VAL A 83 5.48 -2.29 -1.88
N LEU A 84 6.64 -1.73 -2.27
CA LEU A 84 7.87 -1.83 -1.48
C LEU A 84 7.71 -1.19 -0.09
N ARG A 85 7.06 -0.03 -0.02
CA ARG A 85 6.84 0.70 1.24
C ARG A 85 5.88 -0.05 2.17
N ILE A 86 4.80 -0.62 1.63
CA ILE A 86 3.85 -1.40 2.43
C ILE A 86 4.50 -2.69 2.92
N HIS A 87 5.31 -3.37 2.10
CA HIS A 87 6.10 -4.51 2.56
C HIS A 87 6.96 -4.17 3.78
N LEU A 88 7.74 -3.09 3.69
CA LEU A 88 8.59 -2.64 4.79
C LEU A 88 7.79 -2.24 6.02
N PHE A 89 6.65 -1.57 5.84
CA PHE A 89 5.78 -1.15 6.94
C PHE A 89 5.14 -2.35 7.65
N MET A 90 4.59 -3.30 6.91
CA MET A 90 3.92 -4.49 7.47
C MET A 90 4.92 -5.38 8.20
N ASN A 91 6.10 -5.62 7.63
CA ASN A 91 7.15 -6.41 8.30
C ASN A 91 7.57 -5.79 9.63
N LYS A 92 7.86 -4.47 9.63
CA LYS A 92 8.25 -3.76 10.86
C LYS A 92 7.14 -3.69 11.91
N SER A 93 5.90 -3.56 11.46
CA SER A 93 4.74 -3.58 12.36
C SER A 93 4.56 -4.96 13.00
N GLY A 94 4.71 -6.02 12.21
CA GLY A 94 4.71 -7.40 12.70
C GLY A 94 5.78 -7.65 13.76
N GLU A 95 7.04 -7.32 13.45
CA GLU A 95 8.18 -7.44 14.37
C GLU A 95 7.96 -6.66 15.67
N TYR A 96 7.37 -5.47 15.59
CA TYR A 96 7.09 -4.65 16.76
C TYR A 96 6.08 -5.31 17.71
N TYR A 97 4.95 -5.80 17.18
CA TYR A 97 3.94 -6.43 18.02
C TYR A 97 4.43 -7.77 18.58
N GLN A 98 5.21 -8.53 17.80
CA GLN A 98 5.87 -9.74 18.29
C GLN A 98 6.83 -9.43 19.45
N GLY A 99 7.72 -8.45 19.29
CA GLY A 99 8.65 -8.05 20.35
C GLY A 99 7.96 -7.55 21.61
N ARG A 100 6.78 -6.90 21.49
CA ARG A 100 5.95 -6.53 22.65
C ARG A 100 5.36 -7.74 23.36
N SER A 101 4.90 -8.74 22.62
CA SER A 101 4.42 -10.00 23.20
C SER A 101 5.53 -10.72 23.97
N GLU A 102 6.71 -10.83 23.37
CA GLU A 102 7.89 -11.47 23.98
C GLU A 102 8.29 -10.77 25.29
N LYS A 103 8.48 -9.44 25.28
CA LYS A 103 8.80 -8.65 26.48
C LYS A 103 7.76 -8.79 27.60
N MET A 104 6.48 -8.94 27.24
CA MET A 104 5.41 -9.13 28.20
C MET A 104 5.43 -10.54 28.81
N ASN A 105 5.69 -11.56 28.00
CA ASN A 105 5.85 -12.92 28.52
C ASN A 105 7.07 -13.02 29.44
N GLU A 106 8.19 -12.38 29.10
CA GLU A 106 9.37 -12.27 29.97
C GLU A 106 9.02 -11.58 31.30
N TYR A 107 8.29 -10.46 31.27
CA TYR A 107 7.84 -9.77 32.48
C TYR A 107 7.04 -10.68 33.42
N ILE A 108 6.10 -11.46 32.85
CA ILE A 108 5.25 -12.38 33.62
C ILE A 108 6.11 -13.49 34.25
N LEU A 109 7.09 -14.02 33.50
CA LEU A 109 8.00 -15.05 33.98
C LEU A 109 8.89 -14.54 35.11
N ASP A 110 9.45 -13.33 34.97
CA ASP A 110 10.40 -12.76 35.93
C ASP A 110 9.73 -12.29 37.23
N THR A 111 8.52 -11.73 37.12
CA THR A 111 7.84 -11.09 38.27
C THR A 111 6.71 -11.93 38.86
N GLY A 112 6.21 -12.92 38.12
CA GLY A 112 5.00 -13.67 38.47
C GLY A 112 3.71 -12.86 38.40
N LYS A 113 3.76 -11.58 38.01
CA LYS A 113 2.59 -10.71 37.91
C LYS A 113 1.84 -10.97 36.62
N THR A 114 0.53 -11.17 36.72
CA THR A 114 -0.35 -11.43 35.57
C THR A 114 -1.33 -10.30 35.30
N THR A 115 -1.51 -9.37 36.24
CA THR A 115 -2.41 -8.23 36.11
C THR A 115 -1.83 -6.98 36.77
N ASP A 116 -2.13 -5.81 36.21
CA ASP A 116 -1.84 -4.50 36.81
C ASP A 116 -2.74 -3.42 36.17
N ASP A 117 -2.69 -2.19 36.69
CA ASP A 117 -3.45 -1.07 36.16
C ASP A 117 -2.81 -0.46 34.90
N LYS A 118 -1.50 -0.70 34.70
CA LYS A 118 -0.72 -0.15 33.58
C LYS A 118 0.29 -1.16 33.06
N TYR A 119 0.66 -1.00 31.78
CA TYR A 119 1.79 -1.72 31.22
C TYR A 119 3.12 -1.17 31.77
N PRO A 120 4.13 -2.03 31.99
CA PRO A 120 5.50 -1.58 32.25
C PRO A 120 6.03 -0.67 31.14
N GLU A 121 6.67 0.43 31.51
CA GLU A 121 7.13 1.46 30.56
C GLU A 121 8.10 0.90 29.51
N TYR A 122 9.02 0.01 29.89
CA TYR A 122 10.01 -0.59 28.97
C TYR A 122 9.40 -1.47 27.87
N ILE A 123 8.17 -1.98 28.07
CA ILE A 123 7.41 -2.71 27.04
C ILE A 123 6.84 -1.72 26.02
N LEU A 124 6.50 -0.52 26.50
CA LEU A 124 5.96 0.55 25.67
C LEU A 124 7.07 1.32 24.93
N GLU A 125 8.25 1.42 25.52
CA GLU A 125 9.49 1.97 24.94
C GLU A 125 10.05 1.05 23.86
N ASP A 126 9.40 1.05 22.69
CA ASP A 126 10.04 0.60 21.48
C ASP A 126 9.80 1.61 20.36
N ASN A 127 10.84 2.38 20.07
CA ASN A 127 10.85 3.43 19.05
C ASN A 127 10.86 2.88 17.61
N ARG A 128 10.84 1.56 17.41
CA ARG A 128 10.86 0.92 16.08
C ARG A 128 9.66 1.30 15.20
N VAL A 129 8.53 1.72 15.78
CA VAL A 129 7.33 2.18 15.04
C VAL A 129 7.29 3.70 14.89
N LYS A 130 8.42 4.34 14.63
CA LYS A 130 8.44 5.68 13.99
C LYS A 130 8.36 5.60 12.47
N LEU A 131 7.88 4.48 11.91
CA LEU A 131 7.64 4.40 10.48
C LEU A 131 6.31 5.07 10.18
N GLU A 132 6.38 6.34 9.77
CA GLU A 132 5.23 7.00 9.16
C GLU A 132 4.77 6.16 7.96
N ALA A 133 3.59 5.57 8.07
CA ALA A 133 2.82 5.07 6.95
C ALA A 133 2.40 6.30 6.11
N ARG A 134 3.35 6.84 5.35
CA ARG A 134 3.06 7.86 4.36
C ARG A 134 2.25 7.14 3.28
N PHE A 135 0.94 7.38 3.31
CA PHE A 135 -0.02 6.83 2.34
C PHE A 135 -0.20 7.75 1.12
N TRP A 136 0.38 8.96 1.13
CA TRP A 136 0.24 9.94 0.04
C TRP A 136 0.71 9.41 -1.32
N GLN A 137 1.69 8.51 -1.35
CA GLN A 137 2.16 7.88 -2.60
C GLN A 137 1.07 7.05 -3.26
N HIS A 138 0.25 6.33 -2.48
CA HIS A 138 -0.86 5.57 -3.02
C HIS A 138 -1.98 6.49 -3.53
N TYR A 139 -2.26 7.58 -2.83
CA TYR A 139 -3.20 8.60 -3.32
C TYR A 139 -2.73 9.23 -4.64
N LEU A 140 -1.44 9.50 -4.78
CA LEU A 140 -0.88 10.00 -6.05
C LEU A 140 -0.93 8.95 -7.16
N GLN A 141 -0.61 7.69 -6.87
CA GLN A 141 -0.77 6.59 -7.83
C GLN A 141 -2.20 6.57 -8.38
N MET A 142 -3.20 6.57 -7.48
CA MET A 142 -4.61 6.55 -7.87
C MET A 142 -5.00 7.80 -8.65
N GLY A 143 -4.47 8.98 -8.29
CA GLY A 143 -4.68 10.22 -9.03
C GLY A 143 -4.15 10.15 -10.47
N PHE A 144 -2.91 9.68 -10.66
CA PHE A 144 -2.33 9.50 -12.00
C PHE A 144 -3.04 8.42 -12.81
N LEU A 145 -3.45 7.31 -12.18
CA LEU A 145 -4.25 6.29 -12.84
C LEU A 145 -5.58 6.86 -13.34
N PHE A 146 -6.27 7.63 -12.50
CA PHE A 146 -7.55 8.24 -12.84
C PHE A 146 -7.41 9.22 -14.01
N LEU A 147 -6.37 10.06 -14.01
CA LEU A 147 -6.05 10.94 -15.14
C LEU A 147 -5.74 10.14 -16.42
N GLY A 148 -4.98 9.05 -16.30
CA GLY A 148 -4.72 8.14 -17.42
C GLY A 148 -6.01 7.52 -17.98
N ILE A 149 -6.96 7.12 -17.15
CA ILE A 149 -8.26 6.59 -17.62
C ILE A 149 -9.05 7.67 -18.37
N ILE A 150 -9.13 8.89 -17.82
CA ILE A 150 -9.83 10.01 -18.47
C ILE A 150 -9.22 10.33 -19.82
N ASP A 151 -7.89 10.47 -19.88
CA ASP A 151 -7.20 10.79 -21.12
C ASP A 151 -7.37 9.68 -22.16
N SER A 152 -7.33 8.41 -21.74
CA SER A 152 -7.59 7.28 -22.65
C SER A 152 -9.00 7.35 -23.23
N LEU A 153 -10.01 7.69 -22.43
CA LEU A 153 -11.38 7.89 -22.92
C LEU A 153 -11.48 9.06 -23.90
N ILE A 154 -10.84 10.20 -23.61
CA ILE A 154 -10.83 11.37 -24.50
C ILE A 154 -10.19 11.00 -25.85
N ILE A 155 -9.05 10.30 -25.82
CA ILE A 155 -8.36 9.82 -27.02
C ILE A 155 -9.28 8.90 -27.82
N THR A 156 -9.91 7.90 -27.17
CA THR A 156 -10.83 6.98 -27.84
C THR A 156 -12.04 7.71 -28.45
N LEU A 157 -12.65 8.65 -27.73
CA LEU A 157 -13.81 9.42 -28.25
C LEU A 157 -13.42 10.30 -29.43
N TRP A 158 -12.24 10.92 -29.39
CA TRP A 158 -11.74 11.74 -30.50
C TRP A 158 -11.60 10.90 -31.79
N PHE A 159 -11.08 9.68 -31.66
CA PHE A 159 -10.92 8.74 -32.76
C PHE A 159 -12.23 8.07 -33.22
N LEU A 160 -13.31 8.10 -32.43
CA LEU A 160 -14.62 7.59 -32.87
C LEU A 160 -15.42 8.64 -33.66
N TRP A 161 -15.08 9.91 -33.48
CA TRP A 161 -15.78 11.03 -34.12
C TRP A 161 -15.15 11.41 -35.47
N TYR A 162 -13.88 11.07 -35.68
CA TYR A 162 -13.15 11.22 -36.94
C TYR A 162 -12.93 9.86 -37.59
#